data_AF-A0AAE0IFK6-F1
#
_entry.id   AF-A0AAE0IFK6-F1
#
_cell.length_a   1.000
_cell.length_b   1.000
_cell.length_c   1.000
_cell.angle_alpha   90.00
_cell.angle_beta   90.00
_cell.angle_gamma   90.00
#
_symmetry.space_group_name_H-M   'P 1'
#
loop_
_entity.id
_entity.type
_entity.pdbx_description
1 polymer ?
#
loop_
_entity_poly.entity_id
_entity_poly.type
_entity_poly.pdbx_seq_one_letter_code
_entity_poly.pdbx_strand_id
1 'polypeptide(L)'
;MANPSKQPDRASKPPIPRKPRPKMPTEIFKGFHSDDITDDMLAEAARLFSGNYGIWGTPPPSPNHQSGMPGARVKMSGSRLRNQCVPAGADCSYVSVTVDGTLVGYAFACRWGYQGRQVCWVTQLVVHREYRERRLATRLLEKLRDPDDEIFGIMSSHPAACIALSKACADFDFQHIPLDFAREHAAAVMASSPITYVKDAKLRGRLFSAETSSGNAKADDLVAGVDSNFFVDHDEPLAALAWLKERALWPLGELPDGHEFLFVFESSRRHRSRSRSLALA
;
A
#
# COMPACT_ATOMS: atom_id res chain seq x y z
N MET A 1 26.52 -83.68 -26.69
CA MET A 1 25.75 -82.49 -27.09
C MET A 1 25.59 -81.61 -25.85
N ALA A 2 26.24 -80.45 -25.84
CA ALA A 2 26.40 -79.60 -24.66
C ALA A 2 25.26 -78.58 -24.53
N ASN A 3 24.83 -78.36 -23.29
CA ASN A 3 23.72 -77.51 -22.86
C ASN A 3 24.18 -76.05 -22.71
N PRO A 4 23.41 -75.01 -23.10
CA PRO A 4 23.85 -73.63 -22.98
C PRO A 4 23.66 -73.08 -21.57
N SER A 5 24.63 -72.26 -21.15
CA SER A 5 24.76 -71.58 -19.86
C SER A 5 23.66 -70.55 -19.59
N LYS A 6 23.05 -70.60 -18.39
CA LYS A 6 22.16 -69.57 -17.83
C LYS A 6 22.95 -68.30 -17.47
N GLN A 7 22.47 -67.14 -17.89
CA GLN A 7 22.87 -65.83 -17.36
C GLN A 7 22.32 -65.61 -15.93
N PRO A 8 23.03 -64.89 -15.06
CA PRO A 8 22.54 -64.60 -13.71
C PRO A 8 21.59 -63.40 -13.69
N ASP A 9 20.50 -63.55 -12.92
CA ASP A 9 19.49 -62.52 -12.67
C ASP A 9 20.09 -61.28 -12.00
N ARG A 10 19.81 -60.12 -12.60
CA ARG A 10 20.24 -58.81 -12.11
C ARG A 10 19.24 -58.34 -11.04
N ALA A 11 19.57 -58.55 -9.77
CA ALA A 11 18.74 -58.11 -8.65
C ALA A 11 18.44 -56.59 -8.74
N SER A 12 17.15 -56.25 -8.86
CA SER A 12 16.64 -54.88 -8.88
C SER A 12 16.82 -54.23 -7.50
N LYS A 13 17.53 -53.09 -7.46
CA LYS A 13 17.70 -52.30 -6.24
C LYS A 13 16.34 -51.77 -5.73
N PRO A 14 16.09 -51.75 -4.41
CA PRO A 14 14.85 -51.24 -3.85
C PRO A 14 14.70 -49.73 -4.09
N PRO A 15 13.47 -49.23 -4.29
CA PRO A 15 13.22 -47.83 -4.56
C PRO A 15 13.58 -46.98 -3.34
N ILE A 16 14.37 -45.93 -3.58
CA ILE A 16 14.77 -44.96 -2.56
C ILE A 16 13.51 -44.25 -2.03
N PRO A 17 13.28 -44.22 -0.70
CA PRO A 17 12.12 -43.56 -0.13
C PRO A 17 12.16 -42.06 -0.46
N ARG A 18 11.11 -41.59 -1.14
CA ARG A 18 10.96 -40.16 -1.46
C ARG A 18 10.77 -39.39 -0.16
N LYS A 19 11.69 -38.44 0.11
CA LYS A 19 11.52 -37.50 1.22
C LYS A 19 10.18 -36.75 1.06
N PRO A 20 9.38 -36.59 2.13
CA PRO A 20 8.13 -35.84 2.06
C PRO A 20 8.43 -34.41 1.62
N ARG A 21 7.64 -33.90 0.65
CA ARG A 21 7.74 -32.51 0.22
C ARG A 21 7.37 -31.60 1.40
N PRO A 22 8.10 -30.48 1.62
CA PRO A 22 7.71 -29.49 2.61
C PRO A 22 6.28 -29.01 2.31
N LYS A 23 5.44 -28.91 3.33
CA LYS A 23 4.09 -28.37 3.19
C LYS A 23 4.21 -26.88 2.84
N MET A 24 3.64 -26.47 1.70
CA MET A 24 3.63 -25.06 1.32
C MET A 24 2.73 -24.28 2.30
N PRO A 25 3.15 -23.08 2.74
CA PRO A 25 2.31 -22.23 3.58
C PRO A 25 0.98 -21.92 2.89
N THR A 26 -0.11 -21.92 3.65
CA THR A 26 -1.45 -21.63 3.10
C THR A 26 -1.75 -20.14 3.25
N GLU A 27 -1.84 -19.43 2.12
CA GLU A 27 -2.21 -18.02 2.06
C GLU A 27 -3.71 -17.85 1.79
N ILE A 28 -4.41 -17.12 2.65
CA ILE A 28 -5.86 -16.86 2.52
C ILE A 28 -6.12 -15.36 2.57
N PHE A 29 -6.81 -14.84 1.56
CA PHE A 29 -7.24 -13.45 1.50
C PHE A 29 -8.74 -13.34 1.79
N LYS A 30 -9.14 -12.34 2.57
CA LYS A 30 -10.54 -12.04 2.88
C LYS A 30 -10.81 -10.55 2.71
N GLY A 31 -11.96 -10.22 2.13
CA GLY A 31 -12.43 -8.84 1.93
C GLY A 31 -13.74 -8.59 2.66
N PHE A 32 -13.91 -7.38 3.18
CA PHE A 32 -15.06 -6.95 3.99
C PHE A 32 -15.43 -5.51 3.63
N HIS A 33 -16.73 -5.21 3.59
CA HIS A 33 -17.25 -3.84 3.47
C HIS A 33 -17.39 -3.18 4.85
N SER A 34 -17.51 -1.85 4.92
CA SER A 34 -17.59 -1.05 6.17
C SER A 34 -18.42 -1.70 7.29
N ASP A 35 -19.63 -2.15 6.96
CA ASP A 35 -20.58 -2.69 7.93
C ASP A 35 -20.14 -4.05 8.51
N ASP A 36 -19.29 -4.78 7.79
CA ASP A 36 -18.76 -6.09 8.20
C ASP A 36 -17.43 -5.98 8.98
N ILE A 37 -16.87 -4.77 9.13
CA ILE A 37 -15.61 -4.56 9.84
C ILE A 37 -15.85 -4.55 11.35
N THR A 38 -15.55 -5.68 11.98
CA THR A 38 -15.73 -5.88 13.42
C THR A 38 -14.59 -5.27 14.25
N ASP A 39 -14.86 -5.03 15.53
CA ASP A 39 -13.83 -4.56 16.47
C ASP A 39 -12.69 -5.57 16.66
N ASP A 40 -12.96 -6.87 16.55
CA ASP A 40 -11.93 -7.91 16.61
C ASP A 40 -10.96 -7.82 15.43
N MET A 41 -11.47 -7.58 14.22
CA MET A 41 -10.63 -7.34 13.04
C MET A 41 -9.74 -6.11 13.23
N LEU A 42 -10.30 -5.03 13.77
CA LEU A 42 -9.54 -3.82 14.06
C LEU A 42 -8.50 -4.04 15.18
N ALA A 43 -8.81 -4.86 16.19
CA ALA A 43 -7.86 -5.22 17.24
C ALA A 43 -6.69 -6.04 16.67
N GLU A 44 -6.95 -6.98 15.78
CA GLU A 44 -5.89 -7.73 15.07
C GLU A 44 -5.04 -6.83 14.17
N ALA A 45 -5.67 -5.98 13.37
CA ALA A 45 -4.98 -5.01 12.52
C ALA A 45 -4.10 -4.05 13.35
N ALA A 46 -4.62 -3.54 14.47
CA ALA A 46 -3.90 -2.68 15.39
C ALA A 46 -2.67 -3.36 16.02
N ARG A 47 -2.78 -4.65 16.37
CA ARG A 47 -1.64 -5.46 16.83
C ARG A 47 -0.58 -5.61 15.75
N LEU A 48 -0.99 -5.96 14.53
CA LEU A 48 -0.06 -6.10 13.41
C LEU A 48 0.66 -4.78 13.12
N PHE A 49 -0.08 -3.68 13.01
CA PHE A 49 0.45 -2.33 12.81
C PHE A 49 1.49 -1.98 13.88
N SER A 50 1.12 -2.09 15.15
CA SER A 50 1.98 -1.67 16.26
C SER A 50 3.27 -2.50 16.35
N GLY A 51 3.27 -3.73 15.82
CA GLY A 51 4.46 -4.58 15.74
C GLY A 51 5.34 -4.35 14.52
N ASN A 52 4.80 -3.82 13.41
CA ASN A 52 5.46 -3.86 12.10
C ASN A 52 5.59 -2.53 11.37
N TYR A 53 4.82 -1.50 11.73
CA TYR A 53 4.75 -0.28 10.92
C TYR A 53 6.04 0.55 10.97
N GLY A 54 6.41 1.04 12.16
CA GLY A 54 7.58 1.90 12.33
C GLY A 54 7.92 2.17 13.79
N ILE A 55 9.01 2.88 14.02
CA ILE A 55 9.36 3.47 15.32
C ILE A 55 9.32 4.99 15.19
N TRP A 56 9.16 5.71 16.29
CA TRP A 56 9.19 7.18 16.28
C TRP A 56 10.62 7.67 16.09
N GLY A 57 10.80 8.65 15.18
CA GLY A 57 12.06 9.35 15.00
C GLY A 57 12.32 10.35 16.13
N THR A 58 13.43 11.06 16.05
CA THR A 58 13.70 12.17 16.97
C THR A 58 12.96 13.41 16.47
N PRO A 59 11.95 13.93 17.18
CA PRO A 59 11.23 15.13 16.73
C PRO A 59 12.15 16.36 16.81
N PRO A 60 11.92 17.37 15.95
CA PRO A 60 12.56 18.67 16.13
C PRO A 60 12.14 19.29 17.48
N PRO A 61 13.03 20.05 18.16
CA PRO A 61 12.71 20.70 19.42
C PRO A 61 11.62 21.76 19.20
N SER A 62 10.37 21.41 19.48
CA SER A 62 9.23 22.32 19.39
C SER A 62 8.21 22.04 20.50
N PRO A 63 7.71 23.06 21.21
CA PRO A 63 6.83 22.90 22.37
C PRO A 63 5.42 22.39 22.05
N ASN A 64 5.02 22.33 20.77
CA ASN A 64 3.65 22.03 20.36
C ASN A 64 3.45 20.69 19.63
N HIS A 65 4.48 19.83 19.52
CA HIS A 65 4.36 18.55 18.81
C HIS A 65 4.15 17.35 19.75
N GLN A 66 2.97 16.74 19.67
CA GLN A 66 2.73 15.38 20.19
C GLN A 66 3.37 14.35 19.26
N SER A 67 4.68 14.19 19.36
CA SER A 67 5.38 13.04 18.79
C SER A 67 5.51 11.95 19.86
N GLY A 68 5.54 10.68 19.45
CA GLY A 68 5.82 9.61 20.38
C GLY A 68 7.26 9.63 20.86
N MET A 69 7.55 8.85 21.91
CA MET A 69 8.91 8.74 22.46
C MET A 69 9.87 8.21 21.38
N PRO A 70 10.96 8.92 21.05
CA PRO A 70 11.93 8.47 20.06
C PRO A 70 12.42 7.04 20.33
N GLY A 71 12.51 6.23 19.28
CA GLY A 71 12.87 4.81 19.35
C GLY A 71 11.74 3.88 19.82
N ALA A 72 10.62 4.40 20.34
CA ALA A 72 9.46 3.58 20.66
C ALA A 72 8.66 3.23 19.39
N ARG A 73 7.98 2.08 19.39
CA ARG A 73 7.07 1.69 18.30
C ARG A 73 5.92 2.68 18.15
N VAL A 74 5.57 3.00 16.91
CA VAL A 74 4.30 3.68 16.59
C VAL A 74 3.17 2.72 16.95
N LYS A 75 2.38 3.08 17.96
CA LYS A 75 1.25 2.26 18.40
C LYS A 75 -0.05 2.83 17.89
N MET A 76 -0.98 1.94 17.59
CA MET A 76 -2.35 2.30 17.25
C MET A 76 -3.33 1.36 17.95
N SER A 77 -4.46 1.89 18.43
CA SER A 77 -5.57 1.10 18.96
C SER A 77 -6.59 0.80 17.86
N GLY A 78 -7.42 -0.23 18.06
CA GLY A 78 -8.55 -0.51 17.19
C GLY A 78 -9.53 0.67 17.09
N SER A 79 -9.76 1.40 18.19
CA SER A 79 -10.59 2.61 18.18
C SER A 79 -10.00 3.74 17.34
N ARG A 80 -8.67 3.92 17.37
CA ARG A 80 -8.00 4.92 16.53
C ARG A 80 -8.00 4.49 15.06
N LEU A 81 -7.82 3.21 14.75
CA LEU A 81 -8.03 2.68 13.39
C LEU A 81 -9.44 2.96 12.90
N ARG A 82 -10.45 2.69 13.74
CA ARG A 82 -11.85 2.95 13.40
C ARG A 82 -12.05 4.41 13.01
N ASN A 83 -11.56 5.32 13.84
CA ASN A 83 -11.77 6.76 13.62
C ASN A 83 -10.94 7.33 12.46
N GLN A 84 -9.72 6.84 12.23
CA GLN A 84 -8.78 7.44 11.27
C GLN A 84 -8.74 6.74 9.92
N CYS A 85 -9.07 5.44 9.85
CA CYS A 85 -8.93 4.64 8.63
C CYS A 85 -10.27 4.14 8.08
N VAL A 86 -11.30 4.00 8.91
CA VAL A 86 -12.64 3.51 8.52
C VAL A 86 -13.76 4.26 9.29
N PRO A 87 -13.85 5.59 9.17
CA PRO A 87 -14.77 6.39 9.97
C PRO A 87 -16.23 6.02 9.68
N ALA A 88 -17.06 6.14 10.71
CA ALA A 88 -18.48 5.80 10.61
C ALA A 88 -19.17 6.61 9.50
N GLY A 89 -19.96 5.92 8.67
CA GLY A 89 -20.69 6.52 7.55
C GLY A 89 -19.87 6.73 6.27
N ALA A 90 -18.57 6.43 6.28
CA ALA A 90 -17.79 6.36 5.05
C ALA A 90 -17.93 4.98 4.39
N ASP A 91 -18.00 4.96 3.06
CA ASP A 91 -17.81 3.75 2.28
C ASP A 91 -16.33 3.35 2.36
N CYS A 92 -16.06 2.22 2.98
CA CYS A 92 -14.72 1.71 3.20
C CYS A 92 -14.68 0.19 2.99
N SER A 93 -13.48 -0.30 2.74
CA SER A 93 -13.21 -1.72 2.58
C SER A 93 -11.98 -2.13 3.36
N TYR A 94 -12.00 -3.37 3.82
CA TYR A 94 -10.90 -4.02 4.52
C TYR A 94 -10.56 -5.31 3.78
N VAL A 95 -9.31 -5.44 3.37
CA VAL A 95 -8.78 -6.71 2.86
C VAL A 95 -7.63 -7.16 3.76
N SER A 96 -7.66 -8.42 4.16
CA SER A 96 -6.62 -9.06 4.98
C SER A 96 -6.05 -10.28 4.30
N VAL A 97 -4.82 -10.63 4.67
CA VAL A 97 -4.17 -11.89 4.30
C VAL A 97 -3.66 -12.61 5.55
N THR A 98 -3.99 -13.89 5.65
CA THR A 98 -3.42 -14.79 6.65
C THR A 98 -2.50 -15.82 6.00
N VAL A 99 -1.42 -16.17 6.71
CA VAL A 99 -0.55 -17.31 6.38
C VAL A 99 -0.63 -18.29 7.53
N ASP A 100 -1.04 -19.53 7.22
CA ASP A 100 -1.22 -20.61 8.21
C ASP A 100 -2.07 -20.16 9.42
N GLY A 101 -3.11 -19.37 9.14
CA GLY A 101 -4.06 -18.85 10.15
C GLY A 101 -3.62 -17.56 10.85
N THR A 102 -2.39 -17.09 10.65
CA THR A 102 -1.87 -15.86 11.28
C THR A 102 -2.06 -14.66 10.34
N LEU A 103 -2.59 -13.54 10.83
CA LEU A 103 -2.67 -12.29 10.07
C LEU A 103 -1.26 -11.75 9.77
N VAL A 104 -0.91 -11.64 8.49
CA VAL A 104 0.41 -11.16 8.04
C VAL A 104 0.35 -9.90 7.20
N GLY A 105 -0.85 -9.43 6.84
CA GLY A 105 -1.01 -8.16 6.15
C GLY A 105 -2.46 -7.76 6.00
N TYR A 106 -2.69 -6.47 5.82
CA TYR A 106 -4.00 -5.92 5.49
C TYR A 106 -3.90 -4.57 4.78
N ALA A 107 -5.02 -4.16 4.18
CA ALA A 107 -5.23 -2.84 3.63
C ALA A 107 -6.64 -2.33 3.98
N PHE A 108 -6.74 -1.04 4.32
CA PHE A 108 -7.98 -0.30 4.36
C PHE A 108 -8.02 0.69 3.20
N ALA A 109 -9.19 0.86 2.60
CA ALA A 109 -9.48 1.99 1.72
C ALA A 109 -10.83 2.59 2.04
N CYS A 110 -10.99 3.87 1.74
CA CYS A 110 -12.29 4.54 1.76
C CYS A 110 -12.56 5.24 0.43
N ARG A 111 -13.84 5.39 0.12
CA ARG A 111 -14.35 5.85 -1.15
C ARG A 111 -15.23 7.06 -1.03
N TRP A 112 -15.14 7.93 -2.02
CA TRP A 112 -16.01 9.10 -2.15
C TRP A 112 -16.09 9.56 -3.60
N GLY A 113 -17.11 10.35 -3.90
CA GLY A 113 -17.28 10.95 -5.22
C GLY A 113 -16.41 12.20 -5.40
N TYR A 114 -15.81 12.33 -6.58
CA TYR A 114 -15.15 13.54 -7.05
C TYR A 114 -15.46 13.76 -8.53
N GLN A 115 -16.17 14.84 -8.86
CA GLN A 115 -16.54 15.18 -10.25
C GLN A 115 -17.20 14.01 -11.02
N GLY A 116 -18.08 13.25 -10.36
CA GLY A 116 -18.77 12.10 -10.97
C GLY A 116 -17.93 10.84 -11.10
N ARG A 117 -16.69 10.84 -10.60
CA ARG A 117 -15.77 9.69 -10.53
C ARG A 117 -15.67 9.17 -9.10
N GLN A 118 -15.43 7.87 -8.94
CA GLN A 118 -15.19 7.28 -7.62
C GLN A 118 -13.70 7.32 -7.28
N VAL A 119 -13.38 7.93 -6.13
CA VAL A 119 -12.06 7.86 -5.51
C VAL A 119 -11.98 6.61 -4.65
N CYS A 120 -10.87 5.90 -4.73
CA CYS A 120 -10.46 4.83 -3.83
C CYS A 120 -9.14 5.21 -3.18
N TRP A 121 -9.21 5.61 -1.93
CA TRP A 121 -8.05 6.07 -1.18
C TRP A 121 -7.61 5.03 -0.17
N VAL A 122 -6.38 4.54 -0.31
CA VAL A 122 -5.79 3.62 0.65
C VAL A 122 -5.47 4.38 1.92
N THR A 123 -6.27 4.15 2.97
CA THR A 123 -6.10 4.86 4.25
C THR A 123 -5.03 4.22 5.12
N GLN A 124 -4.74 2.93 4.90
CA GLN A 124 -3.65 2.23 5.56
C GLN A 124 -3.28 0.93 4.83
N LEU A 125 -1.99 0.61 4.80
CA LEU A 125 -1.46 -0.64 4.26
C LEU A 125 -0.35 -1.15 5.18
N VAL A 126 -0.46 -2.40 5.65
CA VAL A 126 0.53 -3.03 6.51
C VAL A 126 0.83 -4.44 6.04
N VAL A 127 2.11 -4.77 5.94
CA VAL A 127 2.58 -6.14 5.76
C VAL A 127 3.63 -6.43 6.82
N HIS A 128 3.48 -7.59 7.47
CA HIS A 128 4.44 -8.11 8.44
C HIS A 128 5.83 -8.16 7.82
N ARG A 129 6.85 -7.67 8.54
CA ARG A 129 8.20 -7.46 8.01
C ARG A 129 8.81 -8.71 7.36
N GLU A 130 8.60 -9.88 7.97
CA GLU A 130 9.11 -11.18 7.48
C GLU A 130 8.41 -11.68 6.21
N TYR A 131 7.27 -11.09 5.86
CA TYR A 131 6.46 -11.42 4.70
C TYR A 131 6.47 -10.32 3.64
N ARG A 132 7.28 -9.25 3.82
CA ARG A 132 7.52 -8.23 2.80
C ARG A 132 8.24 -8.84 1.60
N GLU A 133 8.21 -8.13 0.47
CA GLU A 133 8.79 -8.55 -0.81
C GLU A 133 8.18 -9.82 -1.44
N ARG A 134 7.07 -10.34 -0.89
CA ARG A 134 6.31 -11.50 -1.42
C ARG A 134 5.05 -11.10 -2.19
N ARG A 135 5.01 -9.88 -2.72
CA ARG A 135 3.85 -9.27 -3.43
C ARG A 135 2.54 -9.20 -2.63
N LEU A 136 2.56 -9.42 -1.31
CA LEU A 136 1.35 -9.38 -0.49
C LEU A 136 0.67 -8.01 -0.52
N ALA A 137 1.45 -6.92 -0.42
CA ALA A 137 0.92 -5.55 -0.52
C ALA A 137 0.16 -5.32 -1.84
N THR A 138 0.76 -5.68 -2.98
CA THR A 138 0.11 -5.56 -4.29
C THR A 138 -1.16 -6.39 -4.36
N ARG A 139 -1.13 -7.65 -3.90
CA ARG A 139 -2.31 -8.54 -3.94
C ARG A 139 -3.44 -8.11 -3.00
N LEU A 140 -3.11 -7.48 -1.87
CA LEU A 140 -4.08 -6.85 -1.00
C LEU A 140 -4.80 -5.71 -1.74
N LEU A 141 -4.05 -4.82 -2.39
CA LEU A 141 -4.60 -3.69 -3.14
C LEU A 141 -5.39 -4.12 -4.39
N GLU A 142 -4.92 -5.14 -5.12
CA GLU A 142 -5.65 -5.76 -6.25
C GLU A 142 -7.03 -6.27 -5.83
N LYS A 143 -7.14 -6.82 -4.61
CA LYS A 143 -8.40 -7.32 -4.03
C LYS A 143 -9.25 -6.24 -3.38
N LEU A 144 -8.63 -5.14 -2.96
CA LEU A 144 -9.29 -4.00 -2.34
C LEU A 144 -10.01 -3.14 -3.38
N ARG A 145 -9.47 -3.08 -4.59
CA ARG A 145 -10.03 -2.34 -5.73
C ARG A 145 -11.41 -2.84 -6.11
N ASP A 146 -12.32 -1.88 -6.29
CA ASP A 146 -13.64 -2.07 -6.89
C ASP A 146 -13.59 -1.77 -8.41
N PRO A 147 -14.39 -2.45 -9.26
CA PRO A 147 -14.50 -2.14 -10.68
C PRO A 147 -14.89 -0.69 -11.01
N ASP A 148 -15.63 -0.03 -10.12
CA ASP A 148 -16.08 1.36 -10.30
C ASP A 148 -15.05 2.39 -9.80
N ASP A 149 -13.95 1.95 -9.16
CA ASP A 149 -12.85 2.82 -8.75
C ASP A 149 -12.11 3.41 -9.96
N GLU A 150 -12.07 4.74 -10.05
CA GLU A 150 -11.46 5.47 -11.17
C GLU A 150 -10.24 6.29 -10.75
N ILE A 151 -10.26 6.83 -9.54
CA ILE A 151 -9.16 7.61 -8.99
C ILE A 151 -8.58 6.84 -7.81
N PHE A 152 -7.27 6.67 -7.77
CA PHE A 152 -6.58 5.98 -6.68
C PHE A 152 -5.66 6.95 -5.96
N GLY A 153 -5.57 6.82 -4.64
CA GLY A 153 -4.73 7.68 -3.82
C GLY A 153 -4.12 6.97 -2.60
N ILE A 154 -2.92 7.39 -2.23
CA ILE A 154 -2.26 7.02 -0.97
C ILE A 154 -1.31 8.14 -0.53
N MET A 155 -1.26 8.37 0.79
CA MET A 155 -0.17 9.08 1.45
C MET A 155 0.70 8.04 2.16
N SER A 156 2.02 8.07 1.93
CA SER A 156 2.92 7.15 2.61
C SER A 156 4.35 7.70 2.69
N SER A 157 4.98 7.50 3.84
CA SER A 157 6.43 7.69 3.98
C SER A 157 7.24 6.58 3.29
N HIS A 158 6.64 5.42 2.98
CA HIS A 158 7.39 4.29 2.44
C HIS A 158 7.19 4.10 0.93
N PRO A 159 8.27 4.21 0.11
CA PRO A 159 8.20 4.07 -1.35
C PRO A 159 7.50 2.80 -1.86
N ALA A 160 7.66 1.68 -1.12
CA ALA A 160 7.07 0.40 -1.46
C ALA A 160 5.53 0.44 -1.52
N ALA A 161 4.88 1.30 -0.73
CA ALA A 161 3.43 1.44 -0.72
C ALA A 161 2.92 2.12 -2.01
N CYS A 162 3.57 3.20 -2.45
CA CYS A 162 3.25 3.88 -3.71
C CYS A 162 3.44 2.95 -4.91
N ILE A 163 4.56 2.20 -4.94
CA ILE A 163 4.85 1.21 -6.00
C ILE A 163 3.82 0.08 -5.97
N ALA A 164 3.43 -0.41 -4.79
CA ALA A 164 2.43 -1.47 -4.67
C ALA A 164 1.07 -1.02 -5.20
N LEU A 165 0.66 0.22 -4.92
CA LEU A 165 -0.59 0.78 -5.44
C LEU A 165 -0.56 0.95 -6.96
N SER A 166 0.53 1.47 -7.52
CA SER A 166 0.69 1.56 -8.97
C SER A 166 0.60 0.19 -9.63
N LYS A 167 1.34 -0.81 -9.12
CA LYS A 167 1.28 -2.18 -9.67
C LYS A 167 -0.11 -2.82 -9.60
N ALA A 168 -0.93 -2.45 -8.61
CA ALA A 168 -2.25 -3.01 -8.42
C ALA A 168 -3.32 -2.30 -9.27
N CYS A 169 -3.21 -0.99 -9.44
CA CYS A 169 -4.32 -0.16 -9.89
C CYS A 169 -4.02 0.70 -11.13
N ALA A 170 -2.75 0.94 -11.46
CA ALA A 170 -2.37 1.74 -12.61
C ALA A 170 -2.23 0.90 -13.90
N ASP A 171 -2.32 1.60 -15.02
CA ASP A 171 -2.04 1.11 -16.38
C ASP A 171 -0.72 1.66 -16.94
N PHE A 172 0.08 2.33 -16.10
CA PHE A 172 1.38 2.88 -16.41
C PHE A 172 2.48 2.31 -15.51
N ASP A 173 3.73 2.41 -15.98
CA ASP A 173 4.90 2.07 -15.18
C ASP A 173 5.17 3.17 -14.15
N PHE A 174 5.42 2.77 -12.89
CA PHE A 174 5.68 3.72 -11.79
C PHE A 174 6.87 4.67 -12.07
N GLN A 175 7.81 4.29 -12.92
CA GLN A 175 8.95 5.15 -13.27
C GLN A 175 8.55 6.35 -14.13
N HIS A 176 7.40 6.23 -14.80
CA HIS A 176 6.86 7.20 -15.75
C HIS A 176 5.46 7.62 -15.33
N ILE A 177 5.26 7.93 -14.04
CA ILE A 177 3.95 8.32 -13.54
C ILE A 177 3.45 9.61 -14.22
N PRO A 178 2.20 9.64 -14.72
CA PRO A 178 1.58 10.85 -15.21
C PRO A 178 1.20 11.74 -14.02
N LEU A 179 1.96 12.82 -13.80
CA LEU A 179 1.76 13.74 -12.67
C LEU A 179 0.70 14.82 -12.93
N ASP A 180 0.18 14.93 -14.15
CA ASP A 180 -0.76 15.98 -14.53
C ASP A 180 -2.06 15.89 -13.73
N PHE A 181 -2.60 14.68 -13.59
CA PHE A 181 -3.79 14.45 -12.76
C PHE A 181 -3.56 14.91 -11.32
N ALA A 182 -2.44 14.53 -10.71
CA ALA A 182 -2.12 14.94 -9.34
C ALA A 182 -1.99 16.47 -9.25
N ARG A 183 -1.28 17.10 -10.19
CA ARG A 183 -1.11 18.57 -10.24
C ARG A 183 -2.46 19.29 -10.26
N GLU A 184 -3.38 18.83 -11.08
CA GLU A 184 -4.66 19.50 -11.33
C GLU A 184 -5.73 19.17 -10.27
N HIS A 185 -5.74 17.94 -9.76
CA HIS A 185 -6.87 17.43 -8.99
C HIS A 185 -6.56 17.05 -7.54
N ALA A 186 -5.29 16.83 -7.15
CA ALA A 186 -4.97 16.30 -5.81
C ALA A 186 -5.56 17.14 -4.68
N ALA A 187 -5.46 18.48 -4.77
CA ALA A 187 -5.99 19.38 -3.76
C ALA A 187 -7.50 19.19 -3.53
N ALA A 188 -8.27 19.12 -4.62
CA ALA A 188 -9.71 19.01 -4.56
C ALA A 188 -10.17 17.59 -4.19
N VAL A 189 -9.45 16.55 -4.64
CA VAL A 189 -9.69 15.15 -4.24
C VAL A 189 -9.48 14.98 -2.74
N MET A 190 -8.41 15.55 -2.18
CA MET A 190 -8.15 15.50 -0.75
C MET A 190 -9.20 16.29 0.04
N ALA A 191 -9.52 17.52 -0.38
CA ALA A 191 -10.50 18.36 0.29
C ALA A 191 -11.90 17.74 0.38
N SER A 192 -12.30 16.91 -0.60
CA SER A 192 -13.58 16.19 -0.59
C SER A 192 -13.56 14.90 0.21
N SER A 193 -12.42 14.49 0.78
CA SER A 193 -12.29 13.24 1.51
C SER A 193 -13.19 13.19 2.75
N PRO A 194 -13.83 12.05 3.08
CA PRO A 194 -14.47 11.86 4.37
C PRO A 194 -13.46 11.66 5.51
N ILE A 195 -12.16 11.49 5.18
CA ILE A 195 -11.11 11.16 6.15
C ILE A 195 -10.37 12.43 6.56
N THR A 196 -10.48 12.81 7.84
CA THR A 196 -9.92 14.07 8.36
C THR A 196 -8.43 14.23 8.07
N TYR A 197 -7.61 13.20 8.30
CA TYR A 197 -6.16 13.32 8.07
C TYR A 197 -5.81 13.53 6.58
N VAL A 198 -6.63 13.01 5.66
CA VAL A 198 -6.45 13.21 4.22
C VAL A 198 -6.92 14.61 3.83
N LYS A 199 -8.10 15.02 4.33
CA LYS A 199 -8.70 16.33 4.06
C LYS A 199 -7.83 17.49 4.51
N ASP A 200 -7.23 17.36 5.69
CA ASP A 200 -6.51 18.45 6.34
C ASP A 200 -5.01 18.46 6.00
N ALA A 201 -4.51 17.43 5.29
CA ALA A 201 -3.11 17.35 4.87
C ALA A 201 -2.77 18.46 3.86
N LYS A 202 -1.63 19.10 4.08
CA LYS A 202 -1.18 20.23 3.25
C LYS A 202 -0.28 19.73 2.13
N LEU A 203 -0.66 20.00 0.88
CA LEU A 203 0.17 19.67 -0.28
C LEU A 203 1.55 20.35 -0.20
N ARG A 204 2.59 19.59 -0.56
CA ARG A 204 4.00 20.02 -0.57
C ARG A 204 4.74 19.45 -1.77
N GLY A 205 5.82 20.13 -2.12
CA GLY A 205 6.69 19.76 -3.24
C GLY A 205 6.48 20.61 -4.49
N ARG A 206 7.45 20.53 -5.38
CA ARG A 206 7.52 21.37 -6.59
C ARG A 206 6.36 21.13 -7.56
N LEU A 207 5.66 19.99 -7.48
CA LEU A 207 4.50 19.72 -8.35
C LEU A 207 3.34 20.68 -8.07
N PHE A 208 3.19 21.14 -6.82
CA PHE A 208 2.06 21.97 -6.38
C PHE A 208 2.42 23.44 -6.16
N SER A 209 3.69 23.78 -6.24
CA SER A 209 4.18 25.15 -6.06
C SER A 209 4.14 25.87 -7.40
N ALA A 210 3.28 26.87 -7.56
CA ALA A 210 3.34 27.79 -8.69
C ALA A 210 4.65 28.58 -8.59
N GLU A 211 5.46 28.57 -9.65
CA GLU A 211 6.81 29.12 -9.74
C GLU A 211 7.04 30.40 -8.90
N THR A 212 7.62 30.28 -7.70
CA THR A 212 8.27 31.40 -7.04
C THR A 212 9.76 31.36 -7.35
N SER A 213 10.08 32.03 -8.46
CA SER A 213 11.43 32.50 -8.75
C SER A 213 11.87 33.50 -7.68
N SER A 214 12.49 33.04 -6.60
CA SER A 214 13.47 33.86 -5.88
C SER A 214 14.52 32.96 -5.23
N GLY A 215 15.78 33.24 -5.56
CA GLY A 215 16.92 32.38 -5.31
C GLY A 215 17.14 32.12 -3.82
N ASN A 216 16.80 30.90 -3.41
CA ASN A 216 17.50 30.06 -2.43
C ASN A 216 16.92 28.63 -2.46
N ALA A 217 16.84 28.04 -3.67
CA ALA A 217 16.33 26.69 -3.92
C ALA A 217 17.27 25.57 -3.41
N LYS A 218 17.43 25.51 -2.08
CA LYS A 218 17.87 24.31 -1.34
C LYS A 218 16.76 23.74 -0.46
N ALA A 219 15.52 24.22 -0.65
CA ALA A 219 14.33 23.71 0.02
C ALA A 219 13.43 23.02 -1.01
N ASP A 220 13.20 21.73 -0.74
CA ASP A 220 12.24 20.78 -1.32
C ASP A 220 12.57 20.13 -2.68
N ASP A 221 13.51 19.17 -2.65
CA ASP A 221 13.64 18.13 -3.69
C ASP A 221 12.43 17.16 -3.73
N LEU A 222 11.47 17.30 -2.81
CA LEU A 222 10.19 16.61 -2.83
C LEU A 222 9.39 17.02 -4.08
N VAL A 223 8.96 16.05 -4.88
CA VAL A 223 8.17 16.33 -6.08
C VAL A 223 6.69 16.45 -5.75
N ALA A 224 6.11 15.41 -5.15
CA ALA A 224 4.71 15.39 -4.76
C ALA A 224 4.56 14.71 -3.40
N GLY A 225 4.19 15.49 -2.41
CA GLY A 225 3.97 15.02 -1.06
C GLY A 225 3.03 15.90 -0.27
N VAL A 226 3.00 15.63 1.03
CA VAL A 226 2.16 16.31 2.01
C VAL A 226 2.92 16.51 3.30
N ASP A 227 2.63 17.61 3.98
CA ASP A 227 3.03 17.85 5.36
C ASP A 227 1.99 17.20 6.28
N SER A 228 2.30 15.99 6.75
CA SER A 228 1.41 15.19 7.62
C SER A 228 1.78 15.29 9.10
N ASN A 229 2.83 16.06 9.45
CA ASN A 229 3.39 16.13 10.80
C ASN A 229 3.72 14.75 11.39
N PHE A 230 4.07 13.80 10.53
CA PHE A 230 4.28 12.40 10.90
C PHE A 230 5.78 12.08 10.99
N PHE A 231 6.32 12.15 12.21
CA PHE A 231 7.76 12.02 12.49
C PHE A 231 8.14 10.58 12.86
N VAL A 232 7.95 9.65 11.93
CA VAL A 232 8.46 8.28 12.10
C VAL A 232 9.92 8.19 11.73
N ASP A 233 10.60 7.22 12.32
CA ASP A 233 11.94 6.83 11.89
C ASP A 233 11.86 6.36 10.44
N HIS A 234 12.58 7.07 9.60
CA HIS A 234 12.62 6.87 8.17
C HIS A 234 13.79 5.97 7.72
N ASP A 235 14.54 5.32 8.61
CA ASP A 235 15.71 4.50 8.22
C ASP A 235 15.38 3.43 7.15
N GLU A 236 14.38 2.59 7.39
CA GLU A 236 13.93 1.58 6.39
C GLU A 236 13.33 2.24 5.13
N PRO A 237 12.38 3.21 5.24
CA PRO A 237 11.90 3.97 4.09
C PRO A 237 12.99 4.65 3.24
N LEU A 238 13.99 5.28 3.86
CA LEU A 238 15.08 6.01 3.21
C LEU A 238 16.07 5.06 2.56
N ALA A 239 16.37 3.91 3.17
CA ALA A 239 17.18 2.88 2.54
C ALA A 239 16.52 2.35 1.26
N ALA A 240 15.20 2.08 1.30
CA ALA A 240 14.44 1.69 0.11
C ALA A 240 14.40 2.81 -0.94
N LEU A 241 14.23 4.07 -0.51
CA LEU A 241 14.24 5.24 -1.37
C LEU A 241 15.60 5.40 -2.08
N ALA A 242 16.71 5.30 -1.35
CA ALA A 242 18.05 5.43 -1.88
C ALA A 242 18.33 4.40 -2.98
N TRP A 243 17.96 3.14 -2.76
CA TRP A 243 18.09 2.08 -3.75
C TRP A 243 17.26 2.33 -5.02
N LEU A 244 16.04 2.85 -4.88
CA LEU A 244 15.19 3.19 -6.04
C LEU A 244 15.77 4.37 -6.83
N LYS A 245 16.31 5.37 -6.14
CA LYS A 245 16.89 6.57 -6.76
C LYS A 245 18.19 6.27 -7.49
N GLU A 246 19.08 5.45 -6.93
CA GLU A 246 20.33 5.02 -7.58
C GLU A 246 20.06 4.37 -8.94
N ARG A 247 18.90 3.74 -9.08
CA ARG A 247 18.45 3.08 -10.32
C ARG A 247 17.56 3.95 -11.19
N ALA A 248 17.34 5.22 -10.84
CA ALA A 248 16.42 6.15 -11.51
C ALA A 248 14.97 5.63 -11.61
N LEU A 249 14.50 4.89 -10.60
CA LEU A 249 13.16 4.28 -10.57
C LEU A 249 12.15 5.07 -9.72
N TRP A 250 12.55 6.22 -9.17
CA TRP A 250 11.75 6.99 -8.21
C TRP A 250 11.47 8.42 -8.69
N PRO A 251 10.22 8.76 -9.07
CA PRO A 251 9.87 10.07 -9.61
C PRO A 251 9.36 11.08 -8.57
N LEU A 252 9.09 10.67 -7.32
CA LEU A 252 8.42 11.53 -6.31
C LEU A 252 9.37 12.40 -5.48
N GLY A 253 10.69 12.31 -5.72
CA GLY A 253 11.70 13.16 -5.06
C GLY A 253 12.14 12.65 -3.70
N GLU A 254 12.74 13.53 -2.91
CA GLU A 254 13.15 13.23 -1.53
C GLU A 254 11.96 13.21 -0.57
N LEU A 255 12.17 12.59 0.59
CA LEU A 255 11.23 12.62 1.70
C LEU A 255 11.82 13.43 2.86
N PRO A 256 11.40 14.70 3.04
CA PRO A 256 11.74 15.46 4.24
C PRO A 256 11.09 14.86 5.49
N ASP A 257 11.69 15.07 6.65
CA ASP A 257 11.08 14.65 7.92
C ASP A 257 9.70 15.29 8.13
N GLY A 258 8.78 14.53 8.74
CA GLY A 258 7.41 14.97 8.97
C GLY A 258 6.51 14.98 7.73
N HIS A 259 7.03 14.61 6.56
CA HIS A 259 6.28 14.55 5.30
C HIS A 259 6.00 13.11 4.87
N GLU A 260 5.03 12.97 3.96
CA GLU A 260 4.75 11.73 3.25
C GLU A 260 4.70 11.97 1.75
N PHE A 261 5.05 10.96 0.96
CA PHE A 261 4.81 10.99 -0.47
C PHE A 261 3.31 10.96 -0.74
N LEU A 262 2.89 11.74 -1.74
CA LEU A 262 1.53 11.76 -2.23
C LEU A 262 1.51 11.09 -3.60
N PHE A 263 0.80 9.97 -3.69
CA PHE A 263 0.59 9.30 -4.96
C PHE A 263 -0.89 9.21 -5.26
N VAL A 264 -1.34 10.02 -6.21
CA VAL A 264 -2.73 10.11 -6.66
C VAL A 264 -2.75 10.09 -8.18
N PHE A 265 -3.61 9.26 -8.77
CA PHE A 265 -3.73 9.13 -10.21
C PHE A 265 -5.13 8.68 -10.62
N GLU A 266 -5.48 8.93 -11.88
CA GLU A 266 -6.64 8.34 -12.52
C GLU A 266 -6.23 7.07 -13.26
N SER A 267 -6.97 5.99 -13.05
CA SER A 267 -6.86 4.77 -13.86
C SER A 267 -7.76 4.92 -15.08
N SER A 268 -7.25 4.60 -16.27
CA SER A 268 -8.14 4.46 -17.42
C SER A 268 -9.17 3.36 -17.13
N ARG A 269 -10.46 3.66 -17.37
CA ARG A 269 -11.49 2.62 -17.34
C ARG A 269 -11.11 1.59 -18.39
N ARG A 270 -10.86 0.33 -17.99
CA ARG A 270 -10.97 -0.78 -18.93
C ARG A 270 -12.40 -0.78 -19.41
N HIS A 271 -12.64 -0.17 -20.58
CA HIS A 271 -13.94 -0.14 -21.22
C HIS A 271 -14.33 -1.59 -21.52
N ARG A 272 -14.97 -2.28 -20.58
CA ARG A 272 -15.76 -3.46 -20.92
C ARG A 272 -16.87 -2.90 -21.79
N SER A 273 -16.77 -3.15 -23.09
CA SER A 273 -17.85 -2.89 -24.03
C SER A 273 -19.10 -3.59 -23.48
N ARG A 274 -19.98 -2.86 -22.81
CA ARG A 274 -21.33 -3.32 -22.56
C ARG A 274 -22.00 -3.33 -23.92
N SER A 275 -21.91 -4.46 -24.62
CA SER A 275 -22.87 -4.80 -25.66
C SER A 275 -24.23 -4.86 -24.98
N ARG A 276 -24.93 -3.72 -24.97
CA ARG A 276 -26.36 -3.68 -24.68
C ARG A 276 -27.06 -4.32 -25.87
N SER A 277 -27.29 -5.63 -25.78
CA SER A 277 -28.37 -6.26 -26.53
C SER A 277 -29.68 -5.69 -25.99
N LEU A 278 -30.20 -4.68 -26.69
CA LEU A 278 -31.60 -4.30 -26.60
C LEU A 278 -32.43 -5.47 -27.13
N ALA A 279 -32.94 -6.30 -26.23
CA ALA A 279 -34.11 -7.10 -26.52
C ALA A 279 -35.32 -6.17 -26.37
N LEU A 280 -35.88 -5.76 -27.51
CA LEU A 280 -37.22 -5.20 -27.58
C LEU A 280 -38.22 -6.31 -27.22
N ALA A 281 -39.12 -5.99 -26.27
CA ALA A 281 -40.41 -6.62 -26.11
C ALA A 281 -41.48 -5.63 -26.63
#